data_AF-A0A823A4V2-F1
#
_entry.id   AF-A0A823A4V2-F1
#
_cell.length_a   1.000
_cell.length_b   1.000
_cell.length_c   1.000
_cell.angle_alpha   90.00
_cell.angle_beta   90.00
_cell.angle_gamma   90.00
#
_symmetry.space_group_name_H-M   'P 1'
#
loop_
_entity.id
_entity.type
_entity.pdbx_description
1 polymer ?
#
loop_
_entity_poly.entity_id
_entity_poly.type
_entity_poly.pdbx_seq_one_letter_code
_entity_poly.pdbx_strand_id
1 'polypeptide(L)'
;MWMDMRMQHAIPLSQQLEYYKEYQGKLAEVAGNSKATSILKDSLYIVSAGPSDFLQNYYVNPYINKLYTPDQYSSYLAGIFSDFIEVRCLIN
;
A
#
# COMPACT_ATOMS: atom_id res chain seq x y z
N MET A 1 -6.31 -7.01 -1.78
CA MET A 1 -7.46 -7.91 -1.58
C MET A 1 -8.27 -7.40 -0.40
N TRP A 2 -9.59 -7.30 -0.55
CA TRP A 2 -10.43 -6.29 0.10
C TRP A 2 -11.46 -6.90 1.04
N MET A 3 -11.42 -6.51 2.31
CA MET A 3 -12.61 -6.33 3.13
C MET A 3 -12.42 -5.07 3.99
N ASP A 4 -12.96 -3.98 3.46
CA ASP A 4 -13.53 -2.85 4.18
C ASP A 4 -12.66 -2.01 5.14
N MET A 5 -11.65 -1.33 4.58
CA MET A 5 -11.15 -0.06 5.14
C MET A 5 -12.20 1.06 5.14
N ARG A 6 -13.39 0.87 4.53
CA ARG A 6 -14.44 1.92 4.50
C ARG A 6 -15.13 2.12 5.85
N MET A 7 -15.06 1.15 6.77
CA MET A 7 -15.47 1.40 8.16
C MET A 7 -14.51 2.35 8.90
N GLN A 8 -13.29 2.56 8.38
CA GLN A 8 -12.27 3.43 8.99
C GLN A 8 -11.78 4.56 8.04
N HIS A 9 -12.42 4.74 6.88
CA HIS A 9 -12.07 5.73 5.85
C HIS A 9 -10.60 5.72 5.37
N ALA A 10 -9.89 4.59 5.48
CA ALA A 10 -8.51 4.49 5.04
C ALA A 10 -8.39 4.29 3.52
N ILE A 11 -7.36 4.90 2.91
CA ILE A 11 -7.09 4.81 1.47
C ILE A 11 -6.43 3.45 1.16
N PRO A 12 -7.02 2.60 0.29
CA PRO A 12 -6.45 1.30 -0.05
C PRO A 12 -5.07 1.41 -0.74
N LEU A 13 -4.18 0.43 -0.54
CA LEU A 13 -2.83 0.42 -1.12
C LEU A 13 -2.83 0.63 -2.65
N SER A 14 -3.77 0.04 -3.38
CA SER A 14 -3.89 0.24 -4.83
C SER A 14 -4.22 1.69 -5.18
N GLN A 15 -5.07 2.35 -4.38
CA GLN A 15 -5.40 3.76 -4.59
C GLN A 15 -4.24 4.68 -4.23
N GLN A 16 -3.48 4.35 -3.17
CA GLN A 16 -2.25 5.07 -2.84
C GLN A 16 -1.23 5.01 -3.99
N LEU A 17 -1.15 3.86 -4.68
CA LEU A 17 -0.30 3.69 -5.86
C LEU A 17 -0.74 4.58 -7.03
N GLU A 18 -2.04 4.69 -7.28
CA GLU A 18 -2.57 5.60 -8.31
C GLU A 18 -2.28 7.07 -7.97
N TYR A 19 -2.41 7.47 -6.71
CA TYR A 19 -2.02 8.83 -6.28
C TYR A 19 -0.53 9.09 -6.43
N TYR A 20 0.31 8.07 -6.21
CA TYR A 20 1.73 8.20 -6.47
C TYR A 20 2.03 8.40 -7.96
N LYS A 21 1.37 7.67 -8.86
CA LYS A 21 1.49 7.88 -10.32
C LYS A 21 1.02 9.29 -10.74
N GLU A 22 -0.09 9.76 -10.18
CA GLU A 22 -0.57 11.12 -10.41
C GLU A 22 0.47 12.17 -9.95
N TYR A 23 1.09 11.95 -8.79
CA TYR A 23 2.15 12.81 -8.28
C TYR A 23 3.37 12.85 -9.22
N GLN A 24 3.77 11.73 -9.83
CA GLN A 24 4.86 11.73 -10.81
C GLN A 24 4.57 12.68 -11.99
N GLY A 25 3.32 12.73 -12.46
CA GLY A 25 2.88 13.69 -13.47
C GLY A 25 2.97 15.14 -13.00
N LYS A 26 2.45 15.44 -11.80
CA LYS A 26 2.55 16.78 -11.20
C LYS A 26 4.00 17.23 -11.01
N LEU A 27 4.87 16.31 -10.61
CA LEU A 27 6.29 16.60 -10.46
C LEU A 27 6.95 16.93 -11.81
N ALA A 28 6.57 16.24 -12.88
CA ALA A 28 7.04 16.53 -14.23
C ALA A 28 6.58 17.89 -14.74
N GLU A 29 5.35 18.31 -14.43
CA GLU A 29 4.83 19.65 -14.78
C GLU A 29 5.61 20.77 -14.07
N VAL A 30 6.02 20.56 -12.82
CA VAL A 30 6.69 21.59 -12.00
C VAL A 30 8.21 21.61 -12.25
N ALA A 31 8.86 20.45 -12.29
CA ALA A 31 10.32 20.33 -12.37
C ALA A 31 10.85 20.07 -13.79
N GLY A 32 9.98 19.72 -14.73
CA GLY A 32 10.35 19.20 -16.04
C GLY A 32 10.71 17.71 -16.02
N ASN A 33 10.40 17.01 -17.11
CA ASN A 33 10.52 15.55 -17.24
C ASN A 33 11.87 15.00 -16.76
N SER A 34 12.99 15.54 -17.27
CA SER A 34 14.34 15.02 -16.94
C SER A 34 14.66 15.14 -15.45
N LYS A 35 14.31 16.27 -14.83
CA LYS A 35 14.59 16.48 -13.41
C LYS A 35 13.66 15.65 -12.53
N ALA A 36 12.39 15.54 -12.89
CA ALA A 36 11.43 14.68 -12.20
C ALA A 36 11.89 13.21 -12.20
N THR A 37 12.34 12.69 -13.35
CA THR A 37 12.91 11.32 -13.43
C THR A 37 14.11 11.13 -12.51
N SER A 38 15.05 12.09 -12.43
CA SER A 38 16.18 12.00 -11.50
C SER A 38 15.72 12.02 -10.04
N ILE A 39 14.78 12.90 -9.67
CA ILE A 39 14.24 12.97 -8.31
C ILE A 39 13.62 11.61 -7.91
N LEU A 40 12.81 11.02 -8.78
CA LEU A 40 12.13 9.75 -8.50
C LEU A 40 13.11 8.57 -8.51
N LYS A 41 14.14 8.60 -9.34
CA LYS A 41 15.17 7.56 -9.40
C LYS A 41 16.04 7.53 -8.14
N ASP A 42 16.39 8.71 -7.64
CA ASP A 42 17.36 8.87 -6.55
C ASP A 42 16.67 9.02 -5.17
N SER A 43 15.34 8.90 -5.10
CA SER A 43 14.56 9.04 -3.87
C SER A 43 14.58 7.78 -3.00
N LEU A 44 14.37 7.99 -1.70
CA LEU A 44 14.09 6.92 -0.74
C LEU A 44 12.58 6.68 -0.67
N TYR A 45 12.17 5.42 -0.87
CA TYR A 45 10.79 4.99 -0.70
C TYR A 45 10.61 4.28 0.64
N ILE A 46 9.60 4.69 1.40
CA ILE A 46 9.24 4.08 2.68
C ILE A 46 7.78 3.63 2.61
N VAL A 47 7.54 2.35 2.88
CA VAL A 47 6.20 1.79 3.04
C VAL A 47 6.08 1.31 4.48
N SER A 48 5.02 1.70 5.17
CA SER A 48 4.77 1.32 6.56
C SER A 48 3.45 0.58 6.66
N ALA A 49 3.50 -0.58 7.32
CA ALA A 49 2.34 -1.32 7.80
C ALA A 49 2.51 -1.56 9.30
N GLY A 50 1.40 -1.71 10.03
CA GLY A 50 1.47 -1.72 11.50
C GLY A 50 0.40 -2.56 12.19
N PRO A 51 0.47 -2.64 13.53
CA PRO A 51 -0.46 -3.45 14.33
C PRO A 51 -1.94 -3.11 14.08
N SER A 52 -2.23 -1.88 13.66
CA SER A 52 -3.55 -1.42 13.25
C SER A 52 -4.18 -2.29 12.15
N ASP A 53 -3.37 -2.77 11.19
CA ASP A 53 -3.82 -3.63 10.11
C ASP A 53 -4.32 -4.99 10.62
N PHE A 54 -3.86 -5.40 11.80
CA PHE A 54 -4.32 -6.60 12.50
C PHE A 54 -5.51 -6.29 13.41
N LEU A 55 -5.39 -5.29 14.29
CA LEU A 55 -6.40 -4.99 15.30
C LEU A 55 -7.76 -4.67 14.67
N GLN A 56 -7.76 -3.80 13.67
CA GLN A 56 -8.99 -3.25 13.09
C GLN A 56 -9.66 -4.23 12.12
N ASN A 57 -8.88 -5.07 11.44
CA ASN A 57 -9.40 -5.96 10.41
C ASN A 57 -9.62 -7.39 10.90
N TYR A 58 -8.81 -7.88 11.85
CA TYR A 58 -8.92 -9.24 12.37
C TYR A 58 -9.70 -9.26 13.69
N TYR A 59 -9.18 -8.64 14.75
CA TYR A 59 -9.75 -8.80 16.09
C TYR A 59 -11.15 -8.17 16.23
N VAL A 60 -11.42 -7.09 15.49
CA VAL A 60 -12.73 -6.41 15.52
C VAL A 60 -13.76 -7.06 14.57
N ASN A 61 -13.32 -7.76 13.52
CA ASN A 61 -14.22 -8.33 12.52
C ASN A 61 -14.52 -9.81 12.81
N PRO A 62 -15.71 -10.16 13.33
CA PRO A 62 -16.06 -11.52 13.70
C PRO A 62 -16.19 -12.48 12.52
N TYR A 63 -16.29 -11.96 11.29
CA TYR A 63 -16.30 -12.79 10.08
C TYR A 63 -14.89 -13.21 9.69
N ILE A 64 -13.88 -12.36 9.94
CA ILE A 64 -12.48 -12.66 9.61
C ILE A 64 -11.82 -13.52 10.71
N ASN A 65 -12.01 -13.17 11.99
CA ASN A 65 -11.35 -13.92 13.08
C ASN A 65 -11.86 -15.36 13.25
N LYS A 66 -13.05 -15.69 12.75
CA LYS A 66 -13.59 -17.05 12.71
C LYS A 66 -13.06 -17.89 11.54
N LEU A 67 -12.58 -17.24 10.48
CA LEU A 67 -12.11 -17.90 9.26
C LEU A 67 -10.61 -18.18 9.27
N TYR A 68 -9.83 -17.35 9.96
CA TYR A 68 -8.37 -17.45 10.00
C TYR A 68 -7.87 -17.53 11.44
N THR A 69 -6.87 -18.38 11.68
CA THR A 69 -6.03 -18.27 12.87
C THR A 69 -5.14 -17.02 12.79
N PRO A 70 -4.59 -16.53 13.92
CA PRO A 70 -3.69 -15.38 13.90
C PRO A 70 -2.49 -15.58 12.97
N ASP A 71 -1.89 -16.77 12.92
CA ASP A 71 -0.74 -17.07 12.07
C ASP A 71 -1.10 -17.07 10.57
N GLN A 72 -2.29 -17.60 10.22
CA GLN A 72 -2.79 -17.54 8.86
C GLN A 72 -3.05 -16.10 8.42
N TYR A 73 -3.62 -15.27 9.30
CA TYR A 73 -3.88 -13.87 8.99
C TYR A 73 -2.60 -13.03 8.91
N SER A 74 -1.61 -13.30 9.76
CA SER A 74 -0.27 -12.71 9.65
C SER A 74 0.39 -13.05 8.31
N SER A 75 0.35 -14.32 7.91
CA SER A 75 0.89 -14.77 6.62
C SER A 75 0.17 -14.12 5.44
N TYR A 76 -1.14 -13.95 5.57
CA TYR A 76 -1.97 -13.26 4.60
C TYR A 76 -1.60 -11.78 4.42
N LEU A 77 -1.44 -11.04 5.54
CA LEU A 77 -1.00 -9.64 5.49
C LEU A 77 0.42 -9.52 4.92
N ALA A 78 1.34 -10.39 5.35
CA ALA A 78 2.70 -10.43 4.81
C ALA A 78 2.69 -10.65 3.29
N GLY A 79 1.82 -11.52 2.79
CA GLY A 79 1.62 -11.73 1.34
C GLY A 79 1.14 -10.44 0.65
N ILE A 80 0.12 -9.77 1.17
CA ILE A 80 -0.39 -8.51 0.59
C ILE A 80 0.69 -7.43 0.52
N PHE A 81 1.46 -7.25 1.60
CA PHE A 81 2.51 -6.23 1.63
C PHE A 81 3.70 -6.61 0.75
N SER A 82 4.06 -7.89 0.72
CA SER A 82 5.10 -8.39 -0.19
C SER A 82 4.69 -8.17 -1.63
N ASP A 83 3.48 -8.56 -2.03
CA ASP A 83 2.95 -8.32 -3.37
C ASP A 83 2.96 -6.83 -3.71
N PHE A 84 2.56 -5.95 -2.79
CA PHE A 84 2.57 -4.50 -3.02
C PHE A 84 3.98 -3.95 -3.30
N ILE A 85 5.00 -4.47 -2.61
CA ILE A 85 6.40 -4.07 -2.81
C ILE A 85 7.02 -4.77 -4.03
N GLU A 86 6.64 -6.02 -4.27
CA GLU A 86 7.12 -6.88 -5.35
C GLU A 86 6.46 -6.60 -6.71
N VAL A 87 5.47 -5.70 -6.79
CA VAL A 87 5.05 -5.07 -8.06
C VAL A 87 6.25 -4.31 -8.64
N ARG A 88 7.18 -5.10 -9.17
CA ARG A 88 8.29 -4.78 -10.05
C ARG A 88 7.68 -4.27 -11.34
N CYS A 89 7.35 -2.99 -11.39
CA CYS A 89 7.52 -2.12 -12.58
C CYS A 89 6.84 -0.75 -12.32
N LEU A 90 7.32 0.05 -11.36
CA LEU A 90 7.06 1.50 -11.34
C LEU A 90 8.34 2.33 -11.31
N ILE A 91 9.45 1.68 -11.65
CA ILE A 91 10.74 2.31 -11.92
C ILE A 91 11.15 1.88 -13.34
N ASN A 92 10.43 2.38 -14.33
CA ASN A 92 10.89 2.51 -15.71
C ASN A 92 10.40 3.84 -16.24
#